data_AF-A0A060CMP5-F1
#
_entry.id   AF-A0A060CMP5-F1
#
_cell.length_a   1.000
_cell.length_b   1.000
_cell.length_c   1.000
_cell.angle_alpha   90.00
_cell.angle_beta   90.00
_cell.angle_gamma   90.00
#
_symmetry.space_group_name_H-M   'P 1'
#
loop_
_entity.id
_entity.type
_entity.pdbx_description
1 polymer ?
#
loop_
_entity_poly.entity_id
_entity_poly.type
_entity_poly.pdbx_seq_one_letter_code
_entity_poly.pdbx_strand_id
1 'polypeptide(L)' 'MTRQRTIKNTIRATGVGLHSGNKVYMTLRPAPADHGIVFRRTDLEPVVEVPAAANLVTETTLCTGLTCGEAKIQTVE' A
#
# COMPACT_ATOMS: atom_id res chain seq x y z
N MET A 1 -19.54 -8.68 -19.86
CA MET A 1 -19.32 -8.09 -18.52
C MET A 1 -17.84 -8.10 -18.20
N THR A 2 -17.29 -6.97 -17.77
CA THR A 2 -15.90 -6.89 -17.29
C THR A 2 -15.81 -7.50 -15.90
N ARG A 3 -14.89 -8.46 -15.70
CA ARG A 3 -14.68 -9.12 -14.40
C ARG A 3 -13.59 -8.39 -13.61
N GLN A 4 -13.69 -8.43 -12.29
CA GLN A 4 -12.59 -8.00 -11.41
C GLN A 4 -11.34 -8.84 -11.67
N ARG A 5 -10.18 -8.26 -11.36
CA ARG A 5 -8.88 -8.88 -11.57
C ARG A 5 -8.05 -8.77 -10.30
N THR A 6 -7.28 -9.83 -10.04
CA THR A 6 -6.19 -9.83 -9.08
C THR A 6 -4.96 -10.44 -9.76
N ILE A 7 -3.79 -10.32 -9.13
CA ILE A 7 -2.57 -10.93 -9.67
C ILE A 7 -2.63 -12.46 -9.52
N LYS A 8 -2.07 -13.18 -10.49
CA LYS A 8 -2.05 -14.66 -10.46
C LYS A 8 -1.07 -15.21 -9.42
N ASN A 9 0.07 -14.55 -9.27
CA ASN A 9 1.17 -14.98 -8.41
C ASN A 9 1.67 -13.81 -7.56
N THR A 10 2.25 -14.11 -6.39
CA THR A 10 2.93 -13.12 -5.56
C THR A 10 4.16 -12.55 -6.27
N ILE A 11 4.30 -11.22 -6.24
CA ILE A 11 5.46 -10.49 -6.79
C ILE A 11 6.22 -9.84 -5.64
N ARG A 12 7.56 -9.86 -5.69
CA ARG A 12 8.43 -9.22 -4.70
C ARG A 12 9.37 -8.24 -5.38
N ALA A 13 9.61 -7.11 -4.73
CA ALA A 13 10.57 -6.10 -5.16
C ALA A 13 11.30 -5.52 -3.93
N THR A 14 12.51 -5.03 -4.14
CA THR A 14 13.27 -4.27 -3.14
C THR A 14 13.68 -2.94 -3.74
N GLY A 15 13.59 -1.86 -2.97
CA GLY A 15 13.93 -0.52 -3.44
C GLY A 15 14.22 0.43 -2.28
N VAL A 16 14.22 1.72 -2.59
CA VAL A 16 14.43 2.81 -1.64
C VAL A 16 13.28 3.80 -1.78
N GLY A 17 12.71 4.25 -0.66
CA GLY A 17 11.66 5.27 -0.66
C GLY A 17 12.22 6.63 -1.08
N LEU A 18 11.59 7.28 -2.06
CA LEU A 18 12.10 8.51 -2.68
C LEU A 18 12.37 9.63 -1.65
N HIS A 19 11.40 9.89 -0.76
CA HIS A 19 11.50 10.99 0.20
C HIS A 19 12.10 10.58 1.55
N SER A 20 12.04 9.30 1.91
CA SER A 20 12.55 8.82 3.19
C SER A 20 14.00 8.31 3.13
N GLY A 21 14.47 7.90 1.95
CA GLY A 21 15.76 7.22 1.78
C GLY A 21 15.81 5.81 2.40
N ASN A 22 14.69 5.31 2.93
CA ASN A 22 14.65 4.03 3.61
C ASN A 22 14.58 2.87 2.61
N LYS A 23 15.33 1.79 2.87
CA LYS A 23 15.21 0.54 2.11
C LYS A 23 13.85 -0.10 2.40
N VAL A 24 13.13 -0.50 1.35
CA VAL A 24 11.80 -1.10 1.43
C VAL A 24 11.78 -2.45 0.74
N TYR A 25 11.09 -3.42 1.35
CA TYR A 25 10.74 -4.70 0.76
C TYR A 25 9.24 -4.71 0.45
N MET A 26 8.88 -4.74 -0.82
CA MET A 26 7.49 -4.74 -1.26
C MET A 26 7.07 -6.13 -1.73
N THR A 27 5.87 -6.57 -1.30
CA THR A 27 5.26 -7.81 -1.75
C THR A 27 3.82 -7.57 -2.18
N LEU A 28 3.51 -7.81 -3.46
CA LEU A 28 2.14 -7.78 -3.98
C LEU A 28 1.55 -9.19 -3.89
N ARG A 29 0.33 -9.32 -3.37
CA ARG A 29 -0.35 -10.61 -3.17
C ARG A 29 -1.72 -10.65 -3.86
N PRO A 30 -2.18 -11.82 -4.32
CA PRO A 30 -3.56 -12.00 -4.76
C PRO A 30 -4.54 -11.63 -3.63
N ALA A 31 -5.71 -11.13 -4.01
CA ALA A 31 -6.78 -10.74 -3.10
C ALA A 31 -8.13 -11.22 -3.65
N PRO A 32 -9.13 -11.51 -2.78
CA PRO A 32 -10.45 -11.92 -3.21
C PRO A 32 -11.21 -10.79 -3.93
N ALA A 33 -12.34 -11.13 -4.55
CA ALA A 33 -13.23 -10.13 -5.14
C ALA A 33 -13.70 -9.11 -4.08
N ASP A 34 -13.96 -7.89 -4.52
CA ASP A 34 -14.40 -6.73 -3.74
C ASP A 34 -13.43 -6.25 -2.65
N HIS A 35 -12.24 -6.84 -2.55
CA HIS A 35 -11.22 -6.44 -1.59
C HIS A 35 -10.60 -5.06 -1.89
N GLY A 36 -10.58 -4.64 -3.15
CA GLY A 36 -9.86 -3.45 -3.59
C GLY A 36 -8.34 -3.55 -3.42
N ILE A 37 -7.65 -2.42 -3.49
CA ILE A 37 -6.21 -2.31 -3.23
C ILE A 37 -6.02 -1.90 -1.76
N VAL A 38 -5.32 -2.72 -0.99
CA VAL A 38 -5.04 -2.49 0.44
C VAL A 38 -3.54 -2.63 0.66
N PHE A 39 -2.92 -1.57 1.15
CA PHE A 39 -1.52 -1.61 1.59
C PHE A 39 -1.44 -2.19 3.00
N ARG A 40 -0.29 -2.79 3.35
CA ARG A 40 -0.08 -3.38 4.68
C ARG A 40 1.30 -2.99 5.19
N ARG A 41 1.36 -2.34 6.35
CA ARG A 41 2.63 -2.04 7.07
C ARG A 41 2.99 -3.24 7.93
N THR A 42 3.71 -4.18 7.33
CA THR A 42 4.08 -5.47 7.98
C THR A 42 5.23 -5.37 8.97
N ASP A 43 5.84 -4.19 9.07
CA ASP A 43 6.88 -3.84 10.04
C ASP A 43 6.31 -3.33 11.37
N LEU A 44 4.99 -3.12 11.46
CA LEU A 44 4.28 -2.76 12.69
C LEU A 44 3.69 -4.00 13.37
N GLU A 45 3.50 -3.93 14.70
CA GLU A 45 2.85 -4.96 15.51
C GLU A 45 1.70 -4.33 16.34
N PRO A 46 0.42 -4.65 16.06
CA PRO A 46 -0.04 -5.54 14.98
C PRO A 46 0.15 -4.93 13.59
N VAL A 47 0.15 -5.79 12.55
CA VAL A 47 0.18 -5.34 11.16
C VAL A 47 -1.03 -4.44 10.89
N VAL A 48 -0.78 -3.25 10.34
CA VAL A 48 -1.84 -2.30 10.00
C VAL A 48 -2.16 -2.38 8.50
N GLU A 49 -3.44 -2.49 8.19
CA GLU A 49 -3.95 -2.48 6.82
C GLU A 49 -4.51 -1.10 6.47
N VAL A 50 -4.18 -0.59 5.29
CA VAL A 50 -4.53 0.76 4.83
C VAL A 50 -5.16 0.64 3.44
N PRO A 51 -6.51 0.69 3.33
CA PRO A 51 -7.17 0.72 2.04
C PRO A 51 -6.71 1.92 1.20
N ALA A 52 -6.52 1.73 -0.10
CA ALA A 52 -6.26 2.82 -1.04
C ALA A 52 -7.56 3.59 -1.31
N ALA A 53 -7.98 4.39 -0.33
CA ALA A 53 -9.24 5.12 -0.34
C ALA A 53 -9.00 6.63 -0.16
N ALA A 54 -9.77 7.45 -0.90
CA ALA A 54 -9.58 8.90 -0.92
C ALA A 54 -9.73 9.56 0.46
N ASN A 55 -10.59 9.02 1.32
CA ASN A 55 -10.79 9.52 2.69
C ASN A 55 -9.61 9.24 3.64
N LEU A 56 -8.64 8.40 3.24
CA LEU A 56 -7.42 8.13 3.99
C LEU A 56 -6.22 8.93 3.47
N VAL A 57 -6.39 9.75 2.44
CA VAL A 57 -5.35 10.66 1.94
C VAL A 57 -5.18 11.79 2.95
N THR A 58 -3.99 11.91 3.53
CA THR A 58 -3.66 12.93 4.54
C THR A 58 -2.45 13.79 4.16
N GLU A 59 -1.70 13.38 3.15
CA GLU A 59 -0.54 14.12 2.65
C GLU A 59 -0.63 14.22 1.14
N THR A 60 -0.49 15.44 0.63
CA THR A 60 -0.45 15.73 -0.81
C THR A 60 0.75 16.60 -1.17
N THR A 61 1.60 16.96 -0.20
CA THR A 61 2.84 17.69 -0.46
C THR A 61 3.90 16.69 -0.92
N LEU A 62 4.44 16.91 -2.12
CA LEU A 62 5.49 16.11 -2.77
C LEU A 62 5.13 14.65 -3.12
N CYS A 63 4.06 14.09 -2.58
CA CYS A 63 3.55 12.76 -2.92
C CYS A 63 2.08 12.62 -2.50
N THR A 64 1.42 11.52 -2.88
CA THR A 64 0.18 11.07 -2.24
C THR A 64 0.53 10.17 -1.04
N GLY A 65 0.07 10.55 0.15
CA GLY A 65 0.26 9.78 1.36
C GLY A 65 -1.04 9.38 2.04
N LEU A 66 -1.11 8.12 2.48
CA LEU A 66 -2.22 7.54 3.22
C LEU A 66 -1.87 7.39 4.69
N THR A 67 -2.84 7.66 5.58
CA THR A 67 -2.69 7.42 7.02
C THR A 67 -3.89 6.64 7.58
N CYS A 68 -3.61 5.63 8.40
CA CYS A 68 -4.62 4.91 9.17
C CYS A 68 -4.03 4.49 10.53
N GLY A 69 -4.56 5.06 11.63
CA GLY A 69 -3.96 4.88 12.95
C GLY A 69 -2.49 5.34 12.97
N GLU A 70 -1.60 4.47 13.42
CA GLU A 70 -0.14 4.73 13.45
C GLU A 70 0.56 4.49 12.11
N ALA A 71 -0.13 3.89 11.12
CA ALA A 71 0.46 3.61 9.82
C ALA A 71 0.38 4.83 8.90
N LYS A 72 1.54 5.26 8.41
CA LYS A 72 1.68 6.20 7.28
C LYS A 72 2.36 5.49 6.10
N ILE A 73 1.85 5.71 4.89
CA ILE A 73 2.39 5.20 3.63
C ILE A 73 2.52 6.37 2.67
N GLN A 74 3.68 6.54 2.04
CA GLN A 74 3.99 7.67 1.17
C GLN A 74 4.31 7.20 -0.24
N THR A 75 4.07 8.08 -1.23
CA THR A 75 4.34 7.83 -2.65
C THR A 75 3.58 6.59 -3.15
N VAL A 76 2.25 6.66 -3.10
CA VAL A 76 1.35 5.57 -3.55
C VAL A 76 0.88 5.74 -5.01
N GLU A 77 1.10 6.91 -5.61
CA GLU A 77 0.86 7.23 -7.03
C GLU A 77 1.81 6.49 -8.00
#